data_AF-A0A835FQJ1-F1
#
_entry.id   AF-A0A835FQJ1-F1
#
_cell.length_a   1.000
_cell.length_b   1.000
_cell.length_c   1.000
_cell.angle_alpha   90.00
_cell.angle_beta   90.00
_cell.angle_gamma   90.00
#
_symmetry.space_group_name_H-M   'P 1'
#
loop_
_entity.id
_entity.type
_entity.pdbx_description
1 polymer ?
#
loop_
_entity_poly.entity_id
_entity_poly.type
_entity_poly.pdbx_seq_one_letter_code
_entity_poly.pdbx_strand_id
1 'polypeptide(L)'
;MWKSAVSGKYKFFFWLLIRDRLNTRNILCRKNKYLEDYTCVLCQQGVEETLGHLFFACHFNLQCWQILGIQWDTSLAETEMILQARQHFGSQIFREIAILAPWCIWTHRNSIILDGGILSLDRWKFSFKSEFSLIKK
;
A
#
# COMPACT_ATOMS: atom_id res chain seq x y z
N MET A 1 11.54 1.46 -11.03
CA MET A 1 10.19 2.00 -11.29
C MET A 1 9.89 2.09 -12.79
N TRP A 2 10.60 2.92 -13.57
CA TRP A 2 10.25 3.21 -14.97
C TRP A 2 10.32 2.01 -15.94
N LYS A 3 11.21 1.05 -15.67
CA LYS A 3 11.33 -0.22 -16.41
C LYS A 3 10.22 -1.25 -16.15
N SER A 4 9.26 -0.97 -15.26
CA SER A 4 8.17 -1.90 -14.98
C SER A 4 7.12 -1.91 -16.09
N ALA A 5 6.47 -3.06 -16.30
CA ALA A 5 5.39 -3.24 -17.29
C ALA A 5 4.03 -2.67 -16.83
N VAL A 6 3.90 -2.27 -15.56
CA VAL A 6 2.66 -1.67 -15.04
C VAL A 6 2.33 -0.34 -15.73
N SER A 7 1.03 -0.04 -15.88
CA SER A 7 0.54 1.21 -16.45
C SER A 7 1.06 2.46 -15.72
N GLY A 8 1.12 3.59 -16.44
CA GLY A 8 1.60 4.88 -15.92
C GLY A 8 0.88 5.35 -14.66
N LYS A 9 -0.42 5.04 -14.53
CA LYS A 9 -1.20 5.42 -13.33
C LYS A 9 -0.61 4.84 -12.03
N TYR A 10 -0.17 3.57 -12.05
CA TYR A 10 0.41 2.93 -10.86
C TYR A 10 1.83 3.44 -10.59
N LYS A 11 2.61 3.72 -11.64
CA LYS A 11 3.95 4.33 -11.50
C LYS A 11 3.85 5.72 -10.86
N PHE A 12 2.90 6.54 -11.31
CA PHE A 12 2.66 7.87 -10.75
C PHE A 12 2.23 7.81 -9.28
N PHE A 13 1.28 6.93 -8.96
CA PHE A 13 0.89 6.68 -7.57
C PHE A 13 2.08 6.24 -6.70
N PHE A 14 2.87 5.27 -7.17
CA PHE A 14 4.02 4.77 -6.42
C PHE A 14 5.12 5.84 -6.25
N TRP A 15 5.29 6.71 -7.24
CA TRP A 15 6.14 7.89 -7.08
C TRP A 15 5.64 8.85 -5.99
N LEU A 16 4.32 9.11 -5.91
CA LEU A 16 3.74 9.89 -4.81
C LEU A 16 3.97 9.22 -3.44
N LEU A 17 3.85 7.89 -3.39
CA LEU A 17 4.11 7.10 -2.19
C LEU A 17 5.55 7.31 -1.69
N ILE A 18 6.55 7.11 -2.55
CA ILE A 18 7.97 7.30 -2.18
C ILE A 18 8.28 8.74 -1.74
N ARG A 19 7.50 9.72 -2.21
CA ARG A 19 7.69 11.14 -1.87
C ARG A 19 6.93 11.58 -0.62
N ASP A 20 6.24 10.66 0.06
CA ASP A 20 5.32 10.94 1.19
C ASP A 20 4.28 12.03 0.84
N ARG A 21 3.71 11.92 -0.37
CA ARG A 21 2.73 12.90 -0.92
C ARG A 21 1.32 12.35 -1.03
N LEU A 22 1.05 11.19 -0.44
CA LEU A 22 -0.30 10.65 -0.36
C LEU A 22 -1.09 11.36 0.74
N ASN A 23 -2.40 11.54 0.54
CA ASN A 23 -3.29 12.18 1.52
C ASN A 23 -3.71 11.20 2.62
N THR A 24 -2.73 10.65 3.35
CA THR A 24 -2.98 9.94 4.61
C THR A 24 -3.58 10.90 5.63
N ARG A 25 -4.31 10.39 6.63
CA ARG A 25 -4.94 11.25 7.64
C ARG A 25 -3.89 12.10 8.39
N ASN A 26 -2.69 11.57 8.68
CA ASN A 26 -1.59 12.35 9.27
C ASN A 26 -1.17 13.55 8.38
N ILE A 27 -1.05 13.35 7.06
CA ILE A 27 -0.70 14.43 6.12
C ILE A 27 -1.82 15.46 6.03
N LEU A 28 -3.08 15.04 6.10
CA LEU A 28 -4.23 15.95 6.14
C LEU A 28 -4.25 16.80 7.42
N CYS A 29 -3.94 16.19 8.56
CA CYS A 29 -3.76 16.89 9.84
C CYS A 29 -2.69 18.00 9.73
N ARG A 30 -1.50 17.66 9.22
CA ARG A 30 -0.40 18.63 8.99
C ARG A 30 -0.76 19.76 8.03
N LYS A 31 -1.74 19.55 7.14
CA LYS A 31 -2.28 20.56 6.21
C LYS A 31 -3.46 21.36 6.82
N ASN A 32 -3.70 21.25 8.12
CA ASN A 32 -4.83 21.88 8.83
C ASN A 32 -6.20 21.50 8.24
N LYS A 33 -6.35 20.26 7.76
CA LYS A 33 -7.65 19.71 7.36
C LYS A 33 -8.22 18.92 8.53
N TYR A 34 -9.28 19.47 9.13
CA TYR A 34 -9.98 18.82 10.22
C TYR A 34 -10.64 17.52 9.75
N LEU A 35 -10.41 16.46 10.50
CA LEU A 35 -11.10 15.18 10.43
C LEU A 35 -11.60 14.84 11.83
N GLU A 36 -12.76 14.20 11.92
CA GLU A 36 -13.30 13.71 13.19
C GLU A 36 -12.41 12.61 13.80
N ASP A 37 -11.68 11.87 12.95
CA ASP A 37 -10.81 10.77 13.33
C ASP A 37 -9.59 10.68 12.39
N TYR A 38 -8.39 10.59 12.98
CA TYR A 38 -7.12 10.46 12.29
C TYR A 38 -6.55 9.03 12.28
N THR A 39 -7.27 8.06 12.84
CA THR A 39 -6.82 6.67 12.97
C THR A 39 -6.93 5.89 11.66
N CYS A 40 -6.25 4.76 11.55
CA CYS A 40 -6.26 3.92 10.37
C CYS A 40 -7.55 3.09 10.27
N VAL A 41 -8.32 3.31 9.21
CA VAL A 41 -9.58 2.61 8.96
C VAL A 41 -9.39 1.12 8.64
N LEU A 42 -8.18 0.71 8.26
CA LEU A 42 -7.88 -0.67 7.86
C LEU A 42 -7.58 -1.61 9.03
N CYS A 43 -7.12 -1.10 10.18
CA CYS A 43 -6.84 -1.94 11.34
C CYS A 43 -7.86 -1.79 12.46
N GLN A 44 -8.55 -0.64 12.55
CA GLN A 44 -9.50 -0.34 13.64
C GLN A 44 -8.89 -0.49 15.05
N GLN A 45 -7.56 -0.33 15.17
CA GLN A 45 -6.82 -0.45 16.43
C GLN A 45 -6.60 0.90 17.13
N GLY A 46 -7.23 1.98 16.64
CA GLY A 46 -7.03 3.33 17.19
C GLY A 46 -5.64 3.92 16.91
N VAL A 47 -4.87 3.34 16.00
CA VAL A 47 -3.53 3.82 15.64
C VAL A 47 -3.63 4.89 14.55
N GLU A 48 -2.86 5.97 14.67
CA GLU A 48 -2.83 7.05 13.66
C GLU A 48 -2.46 6.53 12.25
N GLU A 49 -3.18 6.99 11.23
CA GLU A 49 -2.88 6.66 9.83
C GLU A 49 -1.71 7.49 9.30
N THR A 50 -0.50 6.96 9.45
CA THR A 50 0.72 7.42 8.75
C THR A 50 0.98 6.56 7.52
N LEU A 51 1.88 6.99 6.62
CA LEU A 51 2.29 6.18 5.46
C LEU A 51 2.94 4.87 5.91
N GLY A 52 3.87 4.96 6.89
CA GLY A 52 4.54 3.81 7.47
C GLY A 52 3.57 2.81 8.09
N HIS A 53 2.62 3.30 8.89
CA HIS A 53 1.57 2.44 9.43
C HIS A 53 0.72 1.85 8.30
N LEU A 54 0.20 2.68 7.41
CA LEU A 54 -0.69 2.24 6.35
C LEU A 54 -0.04 1.16 5.48
N PHE A 55 1.18 1.31 5.00
CA PHE A 55 1.75 0.34 4.05
C PHE A 55 2.56 -0.78 4.69
N PHE A 56 3.11 -0.61 5.90
CA PHE A 56 4.10 -1.56 6.44
C PHE A 56 3.75 -2.14 7.81
N ALA A 57 3.05 -1.41 8.69
CA ALA A 57 2.78 -1.86 10.06
C ALA A 57 1.31 -2.20 10.36
N CYS A 58 0.37 -1.78 9.52
CA CYS A 58 -1.06 -2.02 9.70
C CYS A 58 -1.36 -3.53 9.64
N HIS A 59 -2.07 -4.06 10.64
CA HIS A 59 -2.39 -5.49 10.76
C HIS A 59 -3.02 -6.06 9.48
N PHE A 60 -4.02 -5.38 8.91
CA PHE A 60 -4.65 -5.79 7.66
C PHE A 60 -3.67 -5.84 6.48
N ASN A 61 -2.72 -4.90 6.41
CA ASN A 61 -1.77 -4.84 5.31
C ASN A 61 -0.64 -5.84 5.47
N LEU A 62 -0.25 -6.19 6.70
CA LEU A 62 0.63 -7.33 6.96
C LEU A 62 0.03 -8.62 6.38
N GLN A 63 -1.28 -8.87 6.54
CA GLN A 63 -1.95 -10.02 5.94
C GLN A 63 -1.93 -9.96 4.40
N CYS A 64 -2.11 -8.76 3.81
CA CYS A 64 -2.01 -8.56 2.37
C CYS A 64 -0.61 -8.94 1.84
N TRP A 65 0.45 -8.49 2.51
CA TRP A 65 1.83 -8.81 2.12
C TRP A 65 2.17 -10.29 2.32
N GLN A 66 1.67 -10.92 3.38
CA GLN A 66 1.83 -12.35 3.62
C GLN A 66 1.22 -13.19 2.49
N ILE A 67 0.03 -12.82 1.97
CA ILE A 67 -0.59 -13.48 0.80
C ILE A 67 0.33 -13.39 -0.44
N LEU A 68 1.08 -12.30 -0.56
CA LEU A 68 2.01 -12.07 -1.67
C LEU A 68 3.39 -12.69 -1.42
N GLY A 69 3.62 -13.34 -0.28
CA GLY A 69 4.93 -13.89 0.08
C GLY A 69 5.99 -12.84 0.36
N ILE A 70 5.59 -11.64 0.82
CA ILE A 70 6.49 -10.55 1.15
C ILE A 70 6.42 -10.29 2.66
N GLN A 71 7.58 -10.19 3.29
CA GLN A 71 7.73 -9.77 4.68
C GLN A 71 8.60 -8.51 4.72
N TRP A 72 8.15 -7.53 5.50
CA TRP A 72 8.85 -6.27 5.68
C TRP A 72 9.58 -6.26 7.01
N ASP A 73 10.85 -5.92 7.00
CA ASP A 73 11.62 -5.63 8.20
C ASP A 73 11.56 -4.12 8.49
N THR A 74 10.60 -3.73 9.32
CA THR A 74 10.37 -2.32 9.69
C THR A 74 11.42 -1.77 10.65
N SER A 75 12.41 -2.57 11.06
CA SER A 75 13.56 -2.08 11.82
C SER A 75 14.62 -1.41 10.93
N LEU A 76 14.56 -1.66 9.62
CA LEU A 76 15.47 -1.10 8.62
C LEU A 76 14.95 0.23 8.07
N ALA A 77 15.88 1.01 7.51
CA ALA A 77 15.50 2.13 6.66
C ALA A 77 14.76 1.64 5.40
N GLU A 78 13.89 2.48 4.85
CA GLU A 78 12.94 2.09 3.79
C GLU A 78 13.62 1.49 2.55
N THR A 79 14.77 2.04 2.16
CA THR A 79 15.54 1.57 1.00
C THR A 79 16.12 0.18 1.22
N GLU A 80 16.67 -0.07 2.40
CA GLU A 80 17.24 -1.34 2.84
C GLU A 80 16.14 -2.40 2.99
N MET A 81 15.01 -2.03 3.60
CA MET A 81 13.82 -2.87 3.72
C MET A 81 13.33 -3.34 2.34
N ILE A 82 13.23 -2.44 1.35
CA ILE A 82 12.84 -2.78 -0.02
C ILE A 82 13.86 -3.67 -0.72
N LEU A 83 15.16 -3.39 -0.54
CA LEU A 83 16.22 -4.18 -1.13
C LEU A 83 16.24 -5.61 -0.56
N GLN A 84 16.10 -5.73 0.76
CA GLN A 84 16.04 -7.01 1.47
C GLN A 84 14.85 -7.83 1.00
N ALA A 85 13.64 -7.25 0.97
CA ALA A 85 12.44 -7.95 0.50
C ALA A 85 12.59 -8.42 -0.95
N ARG A 86 13.19 -7.60 -1.82
CA ARG A 86 13.46 -7.97 -3.22
C ARG A 86 14.42 -9.15 -3.32
N GLN A 87 15.48 -9.17 -2.51
CA GLN A 87 16.46 -10.26 -2.50
C GLN A 87 15.83 -11.57 -2.03
N HIS A 88 15.04 -11.54 -0.96
CA HIS A 88 14.33 -12.72 -0.44
C HIS A 88 13.28 -13.25 -1.41
N PHE A 89 12.56 -12.36 -2.11
CA PHE A 89 11.54 -12.76 -3.07
C PHE A 89 12.12 -13.45 -4.31
N GLY A 90 13.34 -13.09 -4.74
CA GLY A 90 14.11 -13.82 -5.75
C GLY A 90 13.61 -13.73 -7.20
N SER A 91 12.54 -12.98 -7.48
CA SER A 91 11.93 -12.89 -8.83
C SER A 91 11.75 -11.46 -9.31
N GLN A 92 11.90 -11.25 -10.63
CA GLN A 92 11.76 -9.92 -11.25
C GLN A 92 10.34 -9.34 -11.10
N ILE A 93 9.34 -10.20 -10.98
CA ILE A 93 7.93 -9.82 -10.79
C ILE A 93 7.69 -9.07 -9.48
N PHE A 94 8.61 -9.16 -8.51
CA PHE A 94 8.59 -8.38 -7.28
C PHE A 94 8.35 -6.89 -7.55
N ARG A 95 8.97 -6.35 -8.60
CA ARG A 95 8.85 -4.93 -8.93
C ARG A 95 7.42 -4.54 -9.27
N GLU A 96 6.71 -5.37 -10.04
CA GLU A 96 5.32 -5.16 -10.42
C GLU A 96 4.41 -5.30 -9.19
N ILE A 97 4.65 -6.32 -8.34
CA ILE A 97 3.91 -6.54 -7.09
C ILE A 97 4.09 -5.37 -6.12
N ALA A 98 5.33 -4.91 -5.92
CA ALA A 98 5.66 -3.80 -5.02
C ALA A 98 5.05 -2.46 -5.47
N ILE A 99 4.71 -2.32 -6.75
CA ILE A 99 4.00 -1.14 -7.27
C ILE A 99 2.47 -1.31 -7.16
N LEU A 100 1.94 -2.49 -7.50
CA LEU A 100 0.50 -2.74 -7.54
C LEU A 100 -0.15 -2.97 -6.17
N ALA A 101 0.52 -3.67 -5.27
CA ALA A 101 -0.05 -3.99 -3.96
C ALA A 101 -0.37 -2.72 -3.15
N PRO A 102 0.52 -1.70 -3.05
CA PRO A 102 0.19 -0.44 -2.40
C PRO A 102 -0.96 0.30 -3.07
N TRP A 103 -1.08 0.24 -4.41
CA TRP A 103 -2.23 0.81 -5.12
C TRP A 103 -3.55 0.14 -4.70
N CYS A 104 -3.56 -1.19 -4.61
CA CYS A 104 -4.75 -1.94 -4.19
C CYS A 104 -5.11 -1.67 -2.72
N ILE A 105 -4.11 -1.53 -1.85
CA ILE A 105 -4.30 -1.13 -0.45
C ILE A 105 -4.93 0.27 -0.38
N TRP A 106 -4.37 1.22 -1.13
CA TRP A 106 -4.82 2.61 -1.15
C TRP A 106 -6.25 2.77 -1.66
N THR A 107 -6.59 2.07 -2.74
CA THR A 107 -7.94 2.07 -3.31
C THR A 107 -8.94 1.40 -2.38
N HIS A 108 -8.58 0.29 -1.74
CA HIS A 108 -9.42 -0.36 -0.74
C HIS A 108 -9.69 0.58 0.46
N ARG A 109 -8.65 1.21 1.00
CA ARG A 109 -8.78 2.25 2.04
C ARG A 109 -9.69 3.40 1.62
N ASN A 110 -9.55 3.90 0.40
CA ASN A 110 -10.40 5.00 -0.08
C ASN A 110 -11.85 4.58 -0.26
N SER A 111 -12.11 3.35 -0.69
CA SER A 111 -13.49 2.85 -0.80
C SER A 111 -14.21 2.81 0.55
N ILE A 112 -13.48 2.49 1.63
CA ILE A 112 -14.03 2.50 2.99
C ILE A 112 -14.38 3.94 3.41
N ILE A 113 -13.52 4.90 3.09
CA ILE A 113 -13.67 6.29 3.54
C ILE A 113 -14.68 7.09 2.70
N LEU A 114 -14.72 6.86 1.39
CA LEU A 114 -15.52 7.66 0.46
C LEU A 114 -16.84 6.99 0.10
N ASP A 115 -16.86 5.66 0.01
CA ASP A 115 -18.01 4.90 -0.49
C ASP A 115 -18.69 4.04 0.60
N GLY A 116 -18.27 4.18 1.87
CA GLY A 116 -18.79 3.36 2.97
C GLY A 116 -18.47 1.87 2.81
N GLY A 117 -17.39 1.52 2.11
CA GLY A 117 -16.94 0.15 1.90
C GLY A 117 -16.62 -0.59 3.20
N ILE A 118 -16.58 -1.93 3.12
CA ILE A 118 -16.28 -2.81 4.26
C ILE A 118 -14.86 -3.37 4.11
N LEU A 119 -14.13 -3.43 5.22
CA LEU A 119 -12.83 -4.07 5.31
C LEU A 119 -12.93 -5.55 4.91
N SER A 120 -12.22 -5.96 3.85
CA SER A 120 -12.28 -7.33 3.33
C SER A 120 -10.98 -7.69 2.62
N LEU A 121 -10.33 -8.73 3.12
CA LEU A 121 -9.11 -9.28 2.53
C LEU A 121 -9.39 -9.92 1.16
N ASP A 122 -10.56 -10.55 1.00
CA ASP A 122 -10.99 -11.14 -0.27
C ASP A 122 -11.22 -10.09 -1.36
N ARG A 123 -11.85 -8.95 -1.01
CA ARG A 123 -12.01 -7.83 -1.96
C ARG A 123 -10.68 -7.26 -2.40
N TRP A 124 -9.77 -7.05 -1.45
CA TRP A 124 -8.41 -6.60 -1.77
C TRP A 124 -7.69 -7.61 -2.68
N LYS A 125 -7.75 -8.91 -2.35
CA LYS A 125 -7.13 -9.99 -3.13
C LYS A 125 -7.70 -10.10 -4.54
N PHE A 126 -9.02 -9.96 -4.69
CA PHE A 126 -9.69 -9.93 -5.97
C PHE A 126 -9.22 -8.73 -6.81
N SER A 127 -9.22 -7.52 -6.22
CA SER A 127 -8.73 -6.30 -6.87
C SER A 127 -7.27 -6.45 -7.33
N PHE A 128 -6.40 -6.96 -6.45
CA PHE A 128 -5.01 -7.22 -6.80
C PHE A 128 -4.87 -8.17 -7.97
N LYS A 129 -5.57 -9.32 -7.96
CA LYS A 129 -5.53 -10.28 -9.07
C LYS A 129 -6.04 -9.66 -10.38
N SER A 130 -7.12 -8.89 -10.32
CA SER A 130 -7.68 -8.19 -11.47
C SER A 130 -6.66 -7.23 -12.06
N GLU A 131 -6.09 -6.34 -11.24
CA GLU A 131 -5.09 -5.35 -11.69
C GLU A 131 -3.80 -6.02 -12.17
N PHE A 132 -3.35 -7.09 -11.52
CA PHE A 132 -2.17 -7.86 -11.90
C PHE A 132 -2.35 -8.56 -13.26
N SER A 133 -3.55 -9.06 -13.57
CA SER A 133 -3.85 -9.70 -14.85
C SER A 133 -3.74 -8.75 -16.05
N LEU A 134 -3.82 -7.44 -15.82
CA LEU A 134 -3.68 -6.40 -16.85
C LEU A 134 -2.23 -6.07 -17.20
N ILE A 135 -1.25 -6.61 -16.45
CA ILE A 135 0.16 -6.43 -16.80
C ILE A 135 0.43 -7.23 -18.07
N LYS A 136 0.66 -6.50 -19.17
CA LYS A 136 1.10 -7.11 -20.43
C LYS A 136 2.50 -7.70 -20.22
N LYS A 137 2.65 -8.98 -20.57
CA LYS A 137 3.95 -9.68 -20.60
C LYS A 137 4.85 -9.08 -21.68
#